data_AF-A0A6P6BF69-F1
#
_entry.id   AF-A0A6P6BF69-F1
#
_cell.length_a   1.000
_cell.length_b   1.000
_cell.length_c   1.000
_cell.angle_alpha   90.00
_cell.angle_beta   90.00
_cell.angle_gamma   90.00
#
_symmetry.space_group_name_H-M   'P 1'
#
loop_
_entity.id
_entity.type
_entity.pdbx_description
1 polymer ?
#
loop_
_entity_poly.entity_id
_entity_poly.type
_entity_poly.pdbx_seq_one_letter_code
_entity_poly.pdbx_strand_id
1 'polypeptide(L)'
;MSNPPPPPPTSPLPSSLHHQPPYITATTTLTTTNNREYRKGNWTIQETLTLITAKRLDDERRAKPSTSSPSKPGELRWKWVENYCWDHGCCRSQNQCNDKWDNLLRDYKKVRQYQSSQSQPSDHHLPSYWSMERHQRKLHNLPTNMSLEVFEALNDVLQTKYNTHQHQQQQQQQQQQQQQQQPQQPSVSQSSEQLPVRTDQQAPEIEAPVTIPEESDSLETESSTENLDSETKRKKVRKLGSSIMRSASVLAQTLKSCEEKKEKRHQEVMELEQRRLQVEETRNEVNQKGINDLVAAMTNLSGAIQSLIATHYDQT
;
A
#
# COMPACT_ATOMS: atom_id res chain seq x y z
N MET A 1 18.47 63.01 -41.44
CA MET A 1 17.09 63.53 -41.26
C MET A 1 16.38 63.29 -42.59
N SER A 2 15.37 62.46 -42.76
CA SER A 2 14.41 61.82 -41.85
C SER A 2 13.89 60.53 -42.51
N ASN A 3 13.52 59.51 -41.72
CA ASN A 3 12.93 58.26 -42.20
C ASN A 3 11.54 58.48 -42.84
N PRO A 4 11.15 57.66 -43.83
CA PRO A 4 9.78 57.65 -44.36
C PRO A 4 8.77 57.01 -43.37
N PRO A 5 7.50 57.43 -43.38
CA PRO A 5 6.49 57.00 -42.42
C PRO A 5 5.95 55.57 -42.70
N PRO A 6 5.47 54.86 -41.67
CA PRO A 6 4.91 53.52 -41.82
C PRO A 6 3.48 53.53 -42.40
N PRO A 7 3.05 52.45 -43.08
CA PRO A 7 1.69 52.31 -43.60
C PRO A 7 0.64 52.04 -42.50
N PRO A 8 -0.64 52.40 -42.74
CA PRO A 8 -1.72 52.27 -41.76
C PRO A 8 -2.21 50.81 -41.59
N PRO A 9 -2.85 50.49 -40.45
CA PRO A 9 -3.30 49.13 -40.12
C PRO A 9 -4.63 48.78 -40.81
N THR A 10 -4.71 47.58 -41.38
CA THR A 10 -5.95 46.99 -41.90
C THR A 10 -6.76 46.29 -40.80
N SER A 11 -7.94 46.82 -40.52
CA SER A 11 -9.00 46.20 -39.72
C SER A 11 -9.66 45.03 -40.46
N PRO A 12 -10.00 43.91 -39.80
CA PRO A 12 -11.00 42.97 -40.31
C PRO A 12 -12.37 43.17 -39.61
N LEU A 13 -13.44 43.19 -40.38
CA LEU A 13 -14.85 43.22 -39.95
C LEU A 13 -15.70 42.53 -41.05
N PRO A 14 -16.91 42.06 -40.77
CA PRO A 14 -17.23 40.73 -40.23
C PRO A 14 -18.08 39.90 -41.21
N SER A 15 -18.34 38.63 -40.89
CA SER A 15 -19.51 37.92 -41.42
C SER A 15 -20.19 37.13 -40.30
N SER A 16 -21.19 37.81 -39.73
CA SER A 16 -22.40 37.27 -39.08
C SER A 16 -23.10 36.28 -40.02
N LEU A 17 -23.94 35.31 -39.65
CA LEU A 17 -24.83 35.09 -38.51
C LEU A 17 -25.40 33.66 -38.73
N HIS A 18 -25.82 32.92 -37.69
CA HIS A 18 -27.20 32.38 -37.52
C HIS A 18 -27.26 31.17 -36.55
N HIS A 19 -27.88 31.42 -35.38
CA HIS A 19 -28.75 30.53 -34.56
C HIS A 19 -28.18 29.62 -33.45
N GLN A 20 -28.07 30.22 -32.25
CA GLN A 20 -28.66 29.92 -30.91
C GLN A 20 -29.11 28.49 -30.47
N PRO A 21 -29.16 28.24 -29.12
CA PRO A 21 -28.93 26.95 -28.45
C PRO A 21 -30.21 26.17 -28.06
N PRO A 22 -30.08 25.00 -27.39
CA PRO A 22 -30.31 25.04 -25.94
C PRO A 22 -29.38 24.14 -25.09
N TYR A 23 -29.29 24.57 -23.84
CA TYR A 23 -28.78 23.91 -22.64
C TYR A 23 -29.63 22.69 -22.26
N ILE A 24 -29.01 21.53 -22.05
CA ILE A 24 -29.37 20.62 -20.95
C ILE A 24 -28.19 19.68 -20.65
N THR A 25 -27.77 19.73 -19.39
CA THR A 25 -26.93 18.76 -18.69
C THR A 25 -27.46 17.33 -18.88
N ALA A 26 -26.61 16.46 -19.44
CA ALA A 26 -26.79 15.02 -19.36
C ALA A 26 -25.46 14.39 -18.94
N THR A 27 -25.53 13.77 -17.78
CA THR A 27 -24.51 13.02 -17.07
C THR A 27 -24.01 11.88 -17.95
N THR A 28 -22.83 12.03 -18.54
CA THR A 28 -22.13 10.88 -19.14
C THR A 28 -21.67 10.00 -17.99
N THR A 29 -22.23 8.79 -17.93
CA THR A 29 -21.70 7.64 -17.20
C THR A 29 -20.26 7.38 -17.65
N LEU A 30 -19.32 8.02 -16.97
CA LEU A 30 -17.90 7.71 -17.10
C LEU A 30 -17.66 6.35 -16.48
N THR A 31 -17.43 5.35 -17.32
CA THR A 31 -16.45 4.31 -16.98
C THR A 31 -15.12 5.02 -16.80
N THR A 32 -14.86 5.56 -15.61
CA THR A 32 -13.60 6.21 -15.29
C THR A 32 -12.53 5.13 -15.19
N THR A 33 -11.93 4.78 -16.31
CA THR A 33 -10.50 4.50 -16.30
C THR A 33 -9.87 5.75 -15.70
N ASN A 34 -9.57 5.72 -14.40
CA ASN A 34 -8.95 6.82 -13.67
C ASN A 34 -7.61 7.15 -14.34
N ASN A 35 -7.64 8.00 -15.36
CA ASN A 35 -6.46 8.47 -16.06
C ASN A 35 -5.80 9.52 -15.17
N ARG A 36 -5.22 9.02 -14.07
CA ARG A 36 -4.46 9.82 -13.13
C ARG A 36 -3.22 10.32 -13.83
N GLU A 37 -3.23 11.61 -14.18
CA GLU A 37 -2.05 12.27 -14.71
C GLU A 37 -1.04 12.49 -13.57
N TYR A 38 0.02 11.69 -13.58
CA TYR A 38 1.07 11.79 -12.58
C TYR A 38 2.10 12.84 -12.97
N ARG A 39 2.45 13.68 -11.99
CA ARG A 39 3.47 14.71 -12.13
C ARG A 39 4.84 14.07 -12.32
N LYS A 40 5.55 14.55 -13.35
CA LYS A 40 6.96 14.24 -13.60
C LYS A 40 7.86 15.37 -13.07
N GLY A 41 9.12 15.05 -12.78
CA GLY A 41 10.13 16.03 -12.37
C GLY A 41 10.31 16.17 -10.85
N ASN A 42 10.96 17.26 -10.47
CA ASN A 42 11.49 17.48 -9.11
C ASN A 42 10.41 17.42 -8.04
N TRP A 43 10.75 16.81 -6.91
CA TRP A 43 9.90 16.76 -5.72
C TRP A 43 9.99 18.06 -4.95
N THR A 44 8.84 18.64 -4.63
CA THR A 44 8.79 19.79 -3.71
C THR A 44 8.95 19.32 -2.26
N ILE A 45 9.28 20.26 -1.37
CA ILE A 45 9.31 19.97 0.08
C ILE A 45 7.92 19.54 0.54
N GLN A 46 6.86 20.23 0.09
CA GLN A 46 5.48 19.91 0.44
C GLN A 46 5.09 18.49 0.01
N GLU A 47 5.36 18.11 -1.25
CA GLU A 47 5.10 16.73 -1.74
C GLU A 47 5.87 15.68 -0.91
N THR A 48 7.10 16.01 -0.51
CA THR A 48 7.95 15.13 0.31
C THR A 48 7.35 14.95 1.71
N LEU A 49 6.89 16.02 2.34
CA LEU A 49 6.23 15.97 3.65
C LEU A 49 4.89 15.24 3.60
N THR A 50 4.11 15.42 2.53
CA THR A 50 2.89 14.65 2.28
C THR A 50 3.19 13.15 2.24
N LEU A 51 4.23 12.73 1.51
CA LEU A 51 4.65 11.33 1.46
C LEU A 51 5.06 10.79 2.84
N ILE A 52 5.80 11.57 3.62
CA ILE A 52 6.22 11.17 4.98
C ILE A 52 5.00 11.00 5.90
N THR A 53 4.05 11.94 5.82
CA THR A 53 2.80 11.88 6.60
C THR A 53 1.97 10.67 6.19
N ALA A 54 1.85 10.41 4.88
CA ALA A 54 1.20 9.21 4.37
C ALA A 54 1.85 7.95 4.93
N LYS A 55 3.19 7.88 4.95
CA LYS A 55 3.89 6.73 5.51
C LYS A 55 3.63 6.56 7.00
N ARG A 56 3.65 7.64 7.79
CA ARG A 56 3.31 7.61 9.22
C ARG A 56 1.92 7.01 9.46
N LEU A 57 0.92 7.47 8.73
CA LEU A 57 -0.46 7.01 8.86
C LEU A 57 -0.64 5.56 8.39
N ASP A 58 0.04 5.16 7.30
CA ASP A 58 0.06 3.76 6.86
C ASP A 58 0.65 2.84 7.93
N ASP A 59 1.73 3.28 8.59
CA ASP A 59 2.37 2.52 9.67
C ASP A 59 1.46 2.43 10.91
N GLU A 60 0.77 3.51 11.30
CA GLU A 60 -0.20 3.51 12.41
C GLU A 60 -1.39 2.59 12.14
N ARG A 61 -1.94 2.65 10.92
CA ARG A 61 -3.01 1.75 10.47
C ARG A 61 -2.60 0.28 10.55
N ARG A 62 -1.32 -0.03 10.32
CA ARG A 62 -0.78 -1.40 10.40
C ARG A 62 -0.47 -1.84 11.83
N ALA A 63 -0.10 -0.90 12.71
CA ALA A 63 0.20 -1.19 14.11
C ALA A 63 -1.07 -1.54 14.90
N LYS A 64 -2.24 -1.05 14.47
CA LYS A 64 -3.54 -1.41 15.05
C LYS A 64 -3.91 -2.86 14.69
N PRO A 65 -4.14 -3.75 15.67
CA PRO A 65 -4.62 -5.11 15.41
C PRO A 65 -6.06 -5.03 14.91
N SER A 66 -6.23 -4.92 13.60
CA SER A 66 -7.54 -5.05 12.95
C SER A 66 -7.85 -6.53 12.76
N THR A 67 -9.06 -6.92 13.14
CA THR A 67 -9.62 -8.28 12.99
C THR A 67 -9.93 -8.65 11.53
N SER A 68 -9.60 -7.78 10.57
CA SER A 68 -9.97 -7.89 9.17
C SER A 68 -8.77 -8.12 8.26
N SER A 69 -8.58 -9.38 7.87
CA SER A 69 -7.86 -9.87 6.67
C SER A 69 -6.33 -9.63 6.57
N PRO A 70 -5.54 -10.65 6.17
CA PRO A 70 -4.14 -10.47 5.80
C PRO A 70 -4.09 -9.74 4.46
N SER A 71 -3.78 -8.45 4.48
CA SER A 71 -3.59 -7.64 3.27
C SER A 71 -2.37 -8.15 2.48
N LYS A 72 -2.50 -8.28 1.15
CA LYS A 72 -1.39 -8.66 0.26
C LYS A 72 -0.20 -7.69 0.45
N PRO A 73 1.06 -8.18 0.37
CA PRO A 73 2.12 -7.63 1.20
C PRO A 73 2.87 -6.41 0.66
N GLY A 74 2.71 -6.00 -0.60
CA GLY A 74 3.53 -4.92 -1.21
C GLY A 74 2.73 -3.91 -2.02
N GLU A 75 2.00 -4.38 -3.02
CA GLU A 75 1.32 -3.54 -4.01
C GLU A 75 0.12 -2.77 -3.43
N LEU A 76 -0.67 -3.41 -2.55
CA LEU A 76 -1.76 -2.73 -1.83
C LEU A 76 -1.23 -1.69 -0.81
N ARG A 77 0.03 -1.79 -0.38
CA ARG A 77 0.61 -0.84 0.59
C ARG A 77 0.79 0.51 -0.08
N TRP A 78 1.52 0.51 -1.18
CA TRP A 78 1.83 1.72 -1.90
C TRP A 78 0.60 2.29 -2.62
N LYS A 79 -0.38 1.46 -2.98
CA LYS A 79 -1.64 1.97 -3.54
C LYS A 79 -2.39 2.90 -2.59
N TRP A 80 -2.40 2.60 -1.30
CA TRP A 80 -3.01 3.50 -0.31
C TRP A 80 -2.22 4.79 -0.15
N VAL A 81 -0.89 4.69 -0.11
CA VAL A 81 0.00 5.86 -0.06
C VAL A 81 -0.20 6.76 -1.28
N GLU A 82 -0.29 6.17 -2.47
CA GLU A 82 -0.61 6.89 -3.72
C GLU A 82 -1.94 7.64 -3.60
N ASN A 83 -3.01 6.99 -3.13
CA ASN A 83 -4.30 7.65 -2.94
C ASN A 83 -4.22 8.82 -1.95
N TYR A 84 -3.58 8.62 -0.80
CA TYR A 84 -3.41 9.68 0.18
C TYR A 84 -2.64 10.86 -0.42
N CYS A 85 -1.50 10.60 -1.08
CA CYS A 85 -0.72 11.64 -1.75
C CYS A 85 -1.56 12.39 -2.79
N TRP A 86 -2.31 11.65 -3.61
CA TRP A 86 -3.18 12.22 -4.64
C TRP A 86 -4.23 13.18 -4.05
N ASP A 87 -4.92 12.76 -3.00
CA ASP A 87 -5.96 13.56 -2.34
C ASP A 87 -5.41 14.83 -1.66
N HIS A 88 -4.10 14.86 -1.39
CA HIS A 88 -3.40 16.01 -0.80
C HIS A 88 -2.60 16.81 -1.85
N GLY A 89 -2.95 16.69 -3.13
CA GLY A 89 -2.33 17.45 -4.22
C GLY A 89 -0.93 16.99 -4.62
N CYS A 90 -0.46 15.87 -4.07
CA CYS A 90 0.78 15.21 -4.47
C CYS A 90 0.45 14.14 -5.52
N CYS A 91 0.30 14.58 -6.78
CA CYS A 91 -0.07 13.72 -7.92
C CYS A 91 1.10 12.81 -8.36
N ARG A 92 1.54 11.90 -7.49
CA ARG A 92 2.65 10.96 -7.72
C ARG A 92 2.14 9.53 -7.70
N SER A 93 2.62 8.73 -8.65
CA SER A 93 2.24 7.33 -8.75
C SER A 93 2.83 6.50 -7.61
N GLN A 94 2.29 5.29 -7.45
CA GLN A 94 2.78 4.28 -6.53
C GLN A 94 4.31 4.13 -6.56
N ASN A 95 4.87 3.91 -7.75
CA ASN A 95 6.30 3.67 -7.94
C ASN A 95 7.12 4.93 -7.62
N GLN A 96 6.66 6.10 -8.03
CA GLN A 96 7.34 7.36 -7.70
C GLN A 96 7.41 7.59 -6.19
N CYS A 97 6.31 7.33 -5.46
CA CYS A 97 6.29 7.42 -4.00
C CYS A 97 7.25 6.40 -3.35
N ASN A 98 7.28 5.16 -3.84
CA ASN A 98 8.21 4.13 -3.35
C ASN A 98 9.67 4.54 -3.57
N ASP A 99 10.05 4.88 -4.80
CA ASP A 99 11.42 5.28 -5.16
C ASP A 99 11.86 6.51 -4.37
N LYS A 100 10.97 7.49 -4.21
CA LYS A 100 11.23 8.68 -3.41
C LYS A 100 11.48 8.32 -1.95
N TRP A 101 10.68 7.43 -1.38
CA TRP A 101 10.82 6.99 -0.01
C TRP A 101 12.16 6.28 0.24
N ASP A 102 12.56 5.38 -0.66
CA ASP A 102 13.85 4.67 -0.56
C ASP A 102 15.03 5.63 -0.64
N ASN A 103 14.97 6.61 -1.54
CA ASN A 103 15.97 7.67 -1.64
C ASN A 103 16.04 8.51 -0.36
N LEU A 104 14.90 8.90 0.21
CA LEU A 104 14.85 9.66 1.47
C LEU A 104 15.48 8.88 2.62
N LEU A 105 15.19 7.59 2.77
CA LEU A 105 15.78 6.77 3.82
C LEU A 105 17.28 6.58 3.64
N ARG A 106 17.75 6.46 2.40
CA ARG A 106 19.20 6.41 2.10
C ARG A 106 19.88 7.71 2.50
N ASP A 107 19.31 8.85 2.11
CA ASP A 107 19.87 10.16 2.41
C ASP A 107 19.82 10.47 3.91
N TYR A 108 18.72 10.10 4.59
CA TYR A 108 18.59 10.23 6.04
C TYR A 108 19.72 9.49 6.77
N LYS A 109 19.99 8.23 6.40
CA LYS A 109 21.07 7.43 6.99
C LYS A 109 22.43 8.11 6.83
N LYS A 110 22.71 8.64 5.63
CA LYS A 110 23.96 9.36 5.36
C LYS A 110 24.11 10.59 6.24
N VAL A 111 23.06 11.43 6.33
CA VAL A 111 23.08 12.63 7.17
C VAL A 111 23.25 12.26 8.65
N ARG A 112 22.55 11.22 9.11
CA ARG A 112 22.63 10.78 10.51
C ARG A 112 24.01 10.24 10.88
N GLN A 113 24.64 9.48 9.98
CA GLN A 113 26.01 8.99 10.17
C GLN A 113 26.99 10.15 10.27
N TYR A 114 26.89 11.13 9.36
CA TYR A 114 27.75 12.32 9.39
C TYR A 114 27.62 13.10 10.70
N GLN A 115 26.39 13.34 11.17
CA GLN A 115 26.14 14.00 12.46
C GLN A 115 26.74 13.24 13.64
N SER A 116 26.70 11.90 13.60
CA SER A 116 27.30 11.07 14.65
C SER A 116 28.82 11.12 14.64
N SER A 117 29.44 11.20 13.46
CA SER A 117 30.90 11.36 13.33
C SER A 117 31.37 12.73 13.82
N GLN A 118 30.57 13.77 13.63
CA GLN A 118 30.87 15.12 14.13
C GLN A 118 30.96 15.18 15.67
N SER A 119 30.17 14.36 16.38
CA SER A 119 30.20 14.30 17.85
C SER A 119 31.43 13.58 18.43
N GLN A 120 32.33 13.06 17.59
CA GLN A 120 33.55 12.39 18.06
C GLN A 120 34.68 13.39 18.35
N PRO A 121 35.46 13.19 19.42
CA PRO A 121 36.48 14.15 19.88
C PRO A 121 37.60 14.44 18.87
N SER A 122 37.84 13.53 17.94
CA SER A 122 38.91 13.61 16.94
C SER A 122 38.59 14.53 15.76
N ASP A 123 37.33 14.95 15.58
CA ASP A 123 36.83 15.56 14.33
C ASP A 123 36.07 16.87 14.56
N HIS A 124 36.41 17.59 15.64
CA HIS A 124 35.76 18.85 16.08
C HIS A 124 35.78 20.02 15.07
N HIS A 125 36.42 19.86 13.91
CA HIS A 125 36.49 20.87 12.86
C HIS A 125 35.47 20.64 11.72
N LEU A 126 34.72 19.53 11.75
CA LEU A 126 33.70 19.26 10.73
C LEU A 126 32.50 20.21 10.89
N PRO A 127 32.11 20.96 9.86
CA PRO A 127 30.96 21.85 9.91
C PRO A 127 29.66 21.04 10.02
N SER A 128 28.65 21.60 10.69
CA SER A 128 27.34 20.96 10.80
C SER A 128 26.69 20.78 9.43
N TYR A 129 25.99 19.67 9.23
CA TYR A 129 25.25 19.41 7.99
C TYR A 129 24.30 20.56 7.61
N TRP A 130 23.67 21.16 8.62
CA TRP A 130 22.68 22.21 8.45
C TRP A 130 23.30 23.57 8.10
N SER A 131 24.51 23.85 8.56
CA SER A 131 25.24 25.08 8.23
C SER A 131 25.96 25.00 6.88
N MET A 132 26.20 23.79 6.36
CA MET A 132 26.87 23.62 5.08
C MET A 132 25.97 23.99 3.89
N GLU A 133 26.55 24.72 2.94
CA GLU A 133 25.94 25.00 1.64
C GLU A 133 25.91 23.76 0.73
N ARG A 134 25.07 23.81 -0.30
CA ARG A 134 24.87 22.73 -1.27
C ARG A 134 26.17 22.21 -1.89
N HIS A 135 27.11 23.10 -2.23
CA HIS A 135 28.38 22.70 -2.83
C HIS A 135 29.31 22.02 -1.80
N GLN A 136 29.34 22.50 -0.56
CA GLN A 136 30.11 21.89 0.54
C GLN A 136 29.59 20.49 0.86
N ARG A 137 28.26 20.32 0.92
CA ARG A 137 27.64 18.99 1.11
C ARG A 137 28.10 18.00 0.05
N LYS A 138 28.24 18.45 -1.21
CA LYS A 138 28.73 17.61 -2.30
C LYS A 138 30.20 17.20 -2.10
N LEU A 139 31.06 18.11 -1.62
CA LEU A 139 32.47 17.81 -1.30
C LEU A 139 32.62 16.79 -0.17
N HIS A 140 31.69 16.77 0.78
CA HIS A 140 31.63 15.77 1.86
C HIS A 140 30.81 14.51 1.48
N ASN A 141 30.44 14.33 0.20
CA ASN A 141 29.62 13.21 -0.29
C ASN A 141 28.24 13.06 0.39
N LEU A 142 27.68 14.17 0.89
CA LEU A 142 26.41 14.22 1.60
C LEU A 142 25.25 14.58 0.67
N PRO A 143 24.01 14.18 1.03
CA PRO A 143 22.82 14.56 0.28
C PRO A 143 22.70 16.08 0.15
N THR A 144 22.34 16.55 -1.03
CA THR A 144 22.31 17.99 -1.32
C THR A 144 20.94 18.63 -1.05
N ASN A 145 19.87 17.83 -1.12
CA ASN A 145 18.48 18.30 -1.06
C ASN A 145 17.78 17.96 0.26
N MET A 146 18.47 17.39 1.26
CA MET A 146 17.84 17.11 2.56
C MET A 146 17.71 18.43 3.34
N SER A 147 16.46 18.81 3.64
CA SER A 147 16.15 19.93 4.53
C SER A 147 16.00 19.44 5.97
N LEU A 148 16.12 20.36 6.93
CA LEU A 148 15.92 20.06 8.35
C LEU A 148 14.50 19.53 8.60
N GLU A 149 13.50 20.22 8.05
CA GLU A 149 12.08 19.85 8.17
C GLU A 149 11.78 18.42 7.69
N VAL A 150 12.32 18.03 6.53
CA VAL A 150 12.17 16.67 5.99
C VAL A 150 12.89 15.65 6.86
N PHE A 151 14.09 15.98 7.35
CA PHE A 151 14.87 15.10 8.21
C PHE A 151 14.19 14.86 9.57
N GLU A 152 13.66 15.91 10.19
CA GLU A 152 12.90 15.82 11.45
C GLU A 152 11.63 14.97 11.25
N ALA A 153 10.87 15.22 10.19
CA ALA A 153 9.69 14.42 9.88
C ALA A 153 10.02 12.93 9.65
N LEU A 154 11.14 12.62 8.98
CA LEU A 154 11.62 11.24 8.82
C LEU A 154 12.05 10.63 10.16
N ASN A 155 12.75 11.41 10.98
CA ASN A 155 13.20 10.98 12.29
C ASN A 155 12.03 10.55 13.17
N ASP A 156 10.95 11.33 13.22
CA ASP A 156 9.75 11.01 14.01
C ASP A 156 9.09 9.69 13.58
N VAL A 157 8.97 9.47 12.26
CA VAL A 157 8.41 8.23 11.72
C VAL A 157 9.29 7.02 12.06
N LEU A 158 10.61 7.16 11.97
CA LEU A 158 11.55 6.07 12.27
C LEU A 158 11.67 5.77 13.77
N GLN A 159 11.66 6.80 14.63
CA GLN A 159 11.67 6.62 16.08
C GLN A 159 10.39 5.94 16.58
N THR A 160 9.23 6.34 16.05
CA THR A 160 7.95 5.70 16.37
C THR A 160 7.96 4.20 16.03
N LYS A 161 8.56 3.82 14.88
CA LYS A 161 8.74 2.42 14.49
C LYS A 161 9.65 1.66 15.44
N TYR A 162 10.78 2.25 15.80
CA TYR A 162 11.73 1.64 16.72
C TYR A 162 11.05 1.35 18.07
N ASN A 163 10.35 2.32 18.65
CA ASN A 163 9.65 2.18 19.92
C ASN A 163 8.56 1.10 19.87
N THR A 164 7.78 1.06 18.79
CA THR A 164 6.74 0.04 18.58
C THR A 164 7.35 -1.37 18.52
N HIS A 165 8.48 -1.52 17.82
CA HIS A 165 9.17 -2.81 17.71
C HIS A 165 9.77 -3.26 19.05
N GLN A 166 10.36 -2.34 19.82
CA GLN A 166 10.86 -2.61 21.17
C GLN A 166 9.75 -3.10 22.11
N HIS A 167 8.57 -2.47 22.06
CA HIS A 167 7.41 -2.86 22.87
C HIS A 167 6.91 -4.27 22.52
N GLN A 168 6.87 -4.63 21.23
CA GLN A 168 6.51 -5.99 20.80
C GLN A 168 7.52 -7.04 21.27
N GLN A 169 8.82 -6.74 21.25
CA GLN A 169 9.85 -7.66 21.75
C GLN A 169 9.72 -7.89 23.28
N GLN A 170 9.45 -6.85 24.07
CA GLN A 170 9.24 -6.99 25.51
C GLN A 170 8.00 -7.82 25.86
N GLN A 171 6.89 -7.66 25.13
CA GLN A 171 5.68 -8.46 25.35
C GLN A 171 5.90 -9.96 25.08
N GLN A 172 6.69 -10.30 24.06
CA GLN A 172 7.02 -11.70 23.76
C GLN A 172 7.88 -12.34 24.87
N GLN A 173 8.80 -11.58 25.48
CA GLN A 173 9.61 -12.07 26.60
C GLN A 173 8.79 -12.28 27.87
N GLN A 174 7.80 -11.43 28.17
CA GLN A 174 6.92 -11.60 29.34
C GLN A 174 5.99 -12.82 29.21
N GLN A 175 5.50 -13.14 28.00
CA GLN A 175 4.68 -14.35 27.80
C GLN A 175 5.47 -15.65 27.99
N GLN A 176 6.77 -15.67 27.66
CA GLN A 176 7.61 -16.85 27.91
C GLN A 176 7.88 -17.07 29.41
N GLN A 177 7.98 -16.00 30.22
CA GLN A 177 8.17 -16.14 31.67
C GLN A 177 6.91 -16.63 32.41
N GLN A 178 5.70 -16.28 31.94
CA GLN A 178 4.46 -16.76 32.57
C GLN A 178 4.18 -18.26 32.33
N GLN A 179 4.71 -18.86 31.25
CA GLN A 179 4.59 -20.32 31.03
C GLN A 179 5.49 -21.16 31.96
N GLN A 180 6.50 -20.57 32.61
CA GLN A 180 7.37 -21.29 33.56
C GLN A 180 6.86 -21.31 35.02
N GLN A 181 5.78 -20.59 35.35
CA GLN A 181 5.23 -20.54 36.71
C GLN A 181 3.95 -21.37 36.92
N GLN A 182 3.53 -22.19 35.97
CA GLN A 182 2.41 -23.10 36.21
C GLN A 182 2.89 -24.26 37.13
N PRO A 183 2.26 -24.49 38.30
CA PRO A 183 2.65 -25.58 39.17
C PRO A 183 2.48 -26.92 38.44
N GLN A 184 3.57 -27.69 38.39
CA GLN A 184 3.59 -29.03 37.79
C GLN A 184 2.52 -29.91 38.45
N GLN A 185 1.49 -30.27 37.70
CA GLN A 185 0.79 -31.53 37.95
C GLN A 185 1.66 -32.68 37.42
N PRO A 186 1.72 -33.83 38.12
CA PRO A 186 2.58 -34.93 37.73
C PRO A 186 2.14 -35.46 36.36
N SER A 187 2.96 -35.21 35.34
CA SER A 187 2.77 -35.72 33.99
C SER A 187 3.78 -36.82 33.73
N VAL A 188 3.22 -37.94 33.24
CA VAL A 188 3.88 -39.17 32.84
C VAL A 188 4.96 -38.88 31.80
N SER A 189 6.14 -39.46 32.02
CA SER A 189 7.37 -39.25 31.25
C SER A 189 7.22 -39.62 29.77
N GLN A 190 7.55 -38.68 28.87
CA GLN A 190 8.17 -39.02 27.58
C GLN A 190 9.29 -38.03 27.28
N SER A 191 10.50 -38.58 27.24
CA SER A 191 11.76 -37.88 27.04
C SER A 191 11.88 -37.39 25.59
N SER A 192 12.26 -36.13 25.41
CA SER A 192 12.82 -35.63 24.15
C SER A 192 14.09 -34.87 24.47
N GLU A 193 15.20 -35.54 24.18
CA GLU A 193 16.54 -34.98 24.22
C GLU A 193 16.72 -34.12 22.96
N GLN A 194 17.02 -32.85 23.18
CA GLN A 194 17.23 -31.84 22.15
C GLN A 194 18.66 -31.32 22.32
N LEU A 195 19.42 -31.16 21.22
CA LEU A 195 20.53 -30.20 21.02
C LEU A 195 21.20 -30.46 19.65
N PRO A 196 21.91 -29.49 19.03
CA PRO A 196 21.50 -28.13 18.69
C PRO A 196 21.71 -27.83 17.19
N VAL A 197 20.94 -26.91 16.61
CA VAL A 197 21.23 -26.33 15.29
C VAL A 197 22.04 -25.06 15.47
N ARG A 198 23.30 -25.10 15.03
CA ARG A 198 24.11 -23.91 14.76
C ARG A 198 23.83 -23.45 13.33
N THR A 199 23.65 -22.14 13.22
CA THR A 199 23.61 -21.30 12.03
C THR A 199 24.64 -21.72 10.98
N ASP A 200 24.20 -21.92 9.74
CA ASP A 200 24.75 -21.24 8.57
C ASP A 200 23.82 -21.42 7.37
N GLN A 201 23.19 -20.32 6.95
CA GLN A 201 22.69 -20.17 5.59
C GLN A 201 23.87 -19.74 4.73
N GLN A 202 24.32 -20.60 3.83
CA GLN A 202 24.92 -20.16 2.58
C GLN A 202 24.36 -21.01 1.44
N ALA A 203 23.61 -20.35 0.57
CA ALA A 203 23.25 -20.86 -0.75
C ALA A 203 24.52 -21.07 -1.60
N PRO A 204 24.50 -22.02 -2.54
CA PRO A 204 24.53 -21.64 -3.96
C PRO A 204 23.40 -22.35 -4.73
N GLU A 205 22.66 -21.66 -5.58
CA GLU A 205 23.03 -21.26 -6.96
C GLU A 205 22.93 -22.45 -7.92
N ILE A 206 21.96 -22.33 -8.81
CA ILE A 206 21.58 -23.30 -9.84
C ILE A 206 22.44 -22.99 -11.07
N GLU A 207 23.33 -23.90 -11.45
CA GLU A 207 23.79 -24.03 -12.83
C GLU A 207 23.65 -25.48 -13.29
N ALA A 208 23.07 -25.61 -14.47
CA ALA A 208 22.83 -26.87 -15.16
C ALA A 208 24.02 -27.19 -16.11
N PRO A 209 23.82 -28.14 -17.03
CA PRO A 209 24.31 -29.53 -17.02
C PRO A 209 25.60 -29.69 -17.83
N VAL A 210 26.24 -30.88 -17.85
CA VAL A 210 26.91 -31.44 -19.05
C VAL A 210 27.49 -32.87 -18.79
N THR A 211 27.09 -33.77 -19.70
CA THR A 211 27.73 -35.01 -20.23
C THR A 211 28.09 -36.23 -19.35
N ILE A 212 27.31 -37.30 -19.58
CA ILE A 212 27.60 -38.75 -19.77
C ILE A 212 28.92 -39.03 -20.58
N PRO A 213 29.53 -40.25 -20.69
CA PRO A 213 28.96 -41.60 -20.45
C PRO A 213 29.90 -42.77 -20.01
N GLU A 214 29.27 -43.94 -19.76
CA GLU A 214 29.75 -45.36 -19.74
C GLU A 214 30.91 -45.72 -18.78
N GLU A 215 31.17 -46.92 -18.29
CA GLU A 215 30.72 -48.31 -18.46
C GLU A 215 31.33 -49.05 -17.24
N SER A 216 30.65 -50.01 -16.62
CA SER A 216 31.29 -51.26 -16.13
C SER A 216 30.37 -52.07 -15.24
N ASP A 217 30.08 -53.27 -15.74
CA ASP A 217 29.74 -54.47 -15.00
C ASP A 217 30.62 -54.69 -13.75
N SER A 218 30.02 -55.17 -12.67
CA SER A 218 30.47 -56.42 -12.04
C SER A 218 29.51 -56.92 -10.97
N LEU A 219 29.30 -58.22 -11.07
CA LEU A 219 28.37 -59.08 -10.35
C LEU A 219 28.74 -59.31 -8.89
N GLU A 220 27.65 -59.56 -8.14
CA GLU A 220 27.46 -60.52 -7.06
C GLU A 220 28.54 -60.71 -5.98
N THR A 221 28.09 -60.52 -4.75
CA THR A 221 28.53 -61.36 -3.65
C THR A 221 27.33 -61.65 -2.78
N GLU A 222 26.83 -62.88 -2.90
CA GLU A 222 25.92 -63.51 -1.97
C GLU A 222 26.38 -63.42 -0.51
N SER A 223 25.45 -63.09 0.39
CA SER A 223 25.45 -63.68 1.73
C SER A 223 24.07 -63.56 2.38
N SER A 224 23.46 -64.73 2.55
CA SER A 224 22.21 -65.02 3.24
C SER A 224 22.15 -64.42 4.65
N THR A 225 21.01 -63.82 5.02
CA THR A 225 20.42 -63.97 6.37
C THR A 225 18.92 -63.64 6.39
N GLU A 226 18.10 -64.69 6.48
CA GLU A 226 17.04 -64.87 7.49
C GLU A 226 16.11 -63.66 7.85
N ASN A 227 15.08 -63.44 7.02
CA ASN A 227 13.63 -63.40 7.35
C ASN A 227 13.07 -62.72 8.64
N LEU A 228 13.69 -61.69 9.23
CA LEU A 228 13.10 -60.92 10.37
C LEU A 228 12.93 -59.39 10.14
N ASP A 229 13.14 -58.90 8.91
CA ASP A 229 13.17 -57.46 8.62
C ASP A 229 11.93 -56.96 7.83
N SER A 230 11.13 -57.88 7.28
CA SER A 230 9.97 -57.56 6.44
C SER A 230 8.75 -57.04 7.22
N GLU A 231 8.62 -57.43 8.49
CA GLU A 231 7.49 -57.10 9.37
C GLU A 231 7.63 -55.68 9.97
N THR A 232 8.84 -55.33 10.42
CA THR A 232 9.21 -54.02 10.96
C THR A 232 9.19 -52.95 9.87
N LYS A 233 9.68 -53.26 8.67
CA LYS A 233 9.57 -52.39 7.49
C LYS A 233 8.10 -52.15 7.10
N ARG A 234 7.25 -53.19 7.07
CA ARG A 234 5.79 -53.01 6.81
C ARG A 234 5.10 -52.15 7.87
N LYS A 235 5.40 -52.34 9.15
CA LYS A 235 4.85 -51.52 10.24
C LYS A 235 5.32 -50.06 10.16
N LYS A 236 6.57 -49.81 9.76
CA LYS A 236 7.12 -48.46 9.56
C LYS A 236 6.47 -47.75 8.37
N VAL A 237 6.27 -48.43 7.24
CA VAL A 237 5.55 -47.90 6.07
C VAL A 237 4.09 -47.58 6.39
N ARG A 238 3.39 -48.44 7.15
CA ARG A 238 2.02 -48.17 7.60
C ARG A 238 1.95 -46.95 8.54
N LYS A 239 2.89 -46.82 9.49
CA LYS A 239 2.96 -45.67 10.40
C LYS A 239 3.25 -44.36 9.64
N LEU A 240 4.13 -44.41 8.64
CA LEU A 240 4.38 -43.29 7.74
C LEU A 240 3.14 -42.92 6.92
N GLY A 241 2.44 -43.91 6.35
CA GLY A 241 1.18 -43.70 5.63
C GLY A 241 0.09 -43.06 6.50
N SER A 242 -0.04 -43.49 7.76
CA SER A 242 -0.98 -42.89 8.72
C SER A 242 -0.61 -41.44 9.06
N SER A 243 0.68 -41.13 9.23
CA SER A 243 1.14 -39.76 9.45
C SER A 243 0.89 -38.87 8.24
N ILE A 244 1.18 -39.36 7.03
CA ILE A 244 0.92 -38.65 5.77
C ILE A 244 -0.58 -38.36 5.63
N MET A 245 -1.44 -39.35 5.86
CA MET A 245 -2.90 -39.19 5.80
C MET A 245 -3.41 -38.17 6.82
N ARG A 246 -2.85 -38.16 8.05
CA ARG A 246 -3.19 -37.15 9.06
C ARG A 246 -2.77 -35.75 8.63
N SER A 247 -1.55 -35.59 8.11
CA SER A 247 -1.06 -34.31 7.57
C SER A 247 -1.90 -33.84 6.38
N ALA A 248 -2.23 -34.73 5.43
CA ALA A 248 -3.10 -34.43 4.30
C ALA A 248 -4.51 -34.01 4.75
N SER A 249 -5.06 -34.65 5.78
CA SER A 249 -6.38 -34.31 6.34
C SER A 249 -6.37 -32.92 6.98
N VAL A 250 -5.32 -32.58 7.74
CA VAL A 250 -5.17 -31.24 8.34
C VAL A 250 -5.03 -30.17 7.27
N LEU A 251 -4.24 -30.43 6.22
CA LEU A 251 -4.11 -29.51 5.08
C LEU A 251 -5.44 -29.33 4.34
N ALA A 252 -6.17 -30.41 4.07
CA ALA A 252 -7.48 -30.36 3.41
C ALA A 252 -8.51 -29.57 4.22
N GLN A 253 -8.57 -29.78 5.54
CA GLN A 253 -9.45 -29.01 6.43
C GLN A 253 -9.07 -27.52 6.47
N THR A 254 -7.76 -27.22 6.49
CA THR A 254 -7.26 -25.84 6.47
C THR A 254 -7.61 -25.14 5.16
N LEU A 255 -7.41 -25.83 4.03
CA LEU A 255 -7.76 -25.30 2.70
C LEU A 255 -9.26 -25.04 2.58
N LYS A 256 -10.11 -25.99 3.01
CA LYS A 256 -11.56 -25.83 3.01
C LYS A 256 -12.01 -24.62 3.85
N SER A 257 -11.48 -24.47 5.07
CA SER A 257 -11.81 -23.32 5.92
C SER A 257 -11.35 -21.99 5.31
N CYS A 258 -10.23 -21.98 4.60
CA CYS A 258 -9.75 -20.81 3.88
C CYS A 258 -10.68 -20.42 2.72
N GLU A 259 -11.18 -21.40 1.94
CA GLU A 259 -12.17 -21.17 0.90
C GLU A 259 -13.49 -20.65 1.46
N GLU A 260 -14.06 -21.29 2.49
CA GLU A 260 -15.31 -20.85 3.13
C GLU A 260 -15.20 -19.41 3.66
N LYS A 261 -14.06 -19.06 4.29
CA LYS A 261 -13.82 -17.69 4.75
C LYS A 261 -13.65 -16.71 3.60
N LYS A 262 -13.06 -17.12 2.47
CA LYS A 262 -12.93 -16.28 1.28
C LYS A 262 -14.32 -16.02 0.67
N GLU A 263 -15.15 -17.06 0.57
CA GLU A 263 -16.51 -16.97 0.06
C GLU A 263 -17.37 -16.06 0.94
N LYS A 264 -17.30 -16.23 2.26
CA LYS A 264 -18.00 -15.35 3.19
C LYS A 264 -17.61 -13.88 3.04
N ARG A 265 -16.31 -13.58 2.90
CA ARG A 265 -15.85 -12.21 2.64
C ARG A 265 -16.35 -11.68 1.29
N HIS A 266 -16.41 -12.52 0.27
CA HIS A 266 -16.97 -12.13 -1.02
C HIS A 266 -18.46 -11.77 -0.88
N GLN A 267 -19.22 -12.61 -0.17
CA GLN A 267 -20.63 -12.36 0.11
C GLN A 267 -20.86 -11.06 0.89
N GLU A 268 -20.05 -10.78 1.91
CA GLU A 268 -20.11 -9.52 2.67
C GLU A 268 -19.82 -8.29 1.78
N VAL A 269 -18.86 -8.40 0.85
CA VAL A 269 -18.58 -7.33 -0.12
C VAL A 269 -19.78 -7.10 -1.05
N MET A 270 -20.36 -8.17 -1.58
CA MET A 270 -21.53 -8.07 -2.46
C MET A 270 -22.73 -7.43 -1.73
N GLU A 271 -22.95 -7.77 -0.46
CA GLU A 271 -24.02 -7.17 0.34
C GLU A 271 -23.79 -5.67 0.56
N LEU A 272 -22.54 -5.26 0.86
CA LEU A 272 -22.20 -3.85 1.03
C LEU A 272 -22.36 -3.05 -0.26
N GLU A 273 -21.98 -3.62 -1.41
CA GLU A 273 -22.19 -3.00 -2.71
C GLU A 273 -23.67 -2.85 -3.04
N GLN A 274 -24.47 -3.89 -2.80
CA GLN A 274 -25.92 -3.84 -2.98
C GLN A 274 -26.56 -2.76 -2.09
N ARG A 275 -26.16 -2.70 -0.81
CA ARG A 275 -26.66 -1.67 0.11
C ARG A 275 -26.25 -0.26 -0.32
N ARG A 276 -25.01 -0.09 -0.78
CA ARG A 276 -24.54 1.20 -1.32
C ARG A 276 -25.38 1.64 -2.52
N LEU A 277 -25.69 0.73 -3.43
CA LEU A 277 -26.53 1.02 -4.60
C LEU A 277 -27.93 1.45 -4.19
N GLN A 278 -28.55 0.77 -3.21
CA GLN A 278 -29.87 1.15 -2.70
C GLN A 278 -29.89 2.56 -2.07
N VAL A 279 -28.85 2.92 -1.31
CA VAL A 279 -28.74 4.26 -0.72
C VAL A 279 -28.59 5.33 -1.81
N GLU A 280 -27.78 5.04 -2.83
CA GLU A 280 -27.59 5.95 -3.97
C GLU A 280 -28.88 6.12 -4.80
N GLU A 281 -29.61 5.03 -5.04
CA GLU A 281 -30.91 5.04 -5.72
C GLU A 281 -31.92 5.89 -4.94
N THR A 282 -32.09 5.64 -3.63
CA THR A 282 -32.98 6.43 -2.77
C THR A 282 -32.60 7.91 -2.76
N ARG A 283 -31.29 8.22 -2.74
CA ARG A 283 -30.79 9.59 -2.81
C ARG A 283 -31.19 10.28 -4.13
N ASN A 284 -31.05 9.55 -5.24
CA ASN A 284 -31.44 10.05 -6.55
C ASN A 284 -32.96 10.25 -6.67
N GLU A 285 -33.76 9.36 -6.10
CA GLU A 285 -35.22 9.50 -6.06
C GLU A 285 -35.65 10.75 -5.29
N VAL A 286 -35.06 10.99 -4.10
CA VAL A 286 -35.33 12.19 -3.30
C VAL A 286 -34.92 13.45 -4.06
N ASN A 287 -33.74 13.43 -4.70
CA ASN A 287 -33.27 14.55 -5.52
C ASN A 287 -34.21 14.82 -6.70
N GLN A 288 -34.67 13.77 -7.39
CA GLN A 288 -35.61 13.89 -8.50
C GLN A 288 -36.95 14.47 -8.04
N LYS A 289 -37.46 14.01 -6.89
CA LYS A 289 -38.68 14.56 -6.29
C LYS A 289 -38.51 16.05 -5.94
N GLY A 290 -37.39 16.43 -5.34
CA GLY A 290 -37.11 17.84 -5.01
C GLY A 290 -37.09 18.75 -6.24
N ILE A 291 -36.53 18.28 -7.36
CA ILE A 291 -36.56 19.00 -8.64
C ILE A 291 -37.99 19.10 -9.17
N ASN A 292 -38.77 18.03 -9.12
CA ASN A 292 -40.16 18.03 -9.58
C ASN A 292 -41.03 19.00 -8.76
N ASP A 293 -40.85 19.02 -7.44
CA ASP A 293 -41.57 19.93 -6.53
C ASP A 293 -41.19 21.41 -6.82
N LEU A 294 -39.91 21.67 -7.12
CA LEU A 294 -39.45 23.00 -7.52
C LEU A 294 -40.08 23.45 -8.85
N VAL A 295 -40.12 22.57 -9.85
CA VAL A 295 -40.76 22.85 -11.15
C VAL A 295 -42.25 23.13 -10.98
N ALA A 296 -42.94 22.38 -10.12
CA ALA A 296 -44.35 22.62 -9.82
C ALA A 296 -44.57 23.99 -9.16
N ALA A 297 -43.74 24.36 -8.18
CA ALA A 297 -43.80 25.68 -7.53
C ALA A 297 -43.55 26.83 -8.53
N MET A 298 -42.56 26.69 -9.41
CA MET A 298 -42.28 27.67 -10.48
C MET A 298 -43.45 27.80 -11.45
N THR A 299 -44.08 26.69 -11.82
CA THR A 299 -45.25 26.67 -12.71
C THR A 299 -46.44 27.39 -12.07
N ASN A 300 -46.70 27.12 -10.78
CA ASN A 300 -47.75 27.78 -10.02
C ASN A 300 -47.50 29.29 -9.89
N LEU A 301 -46.26 29.70 -9.62
CA LEU A 301 -45.88 31.12 -9.57
C LEU A 301 -46.10 31.80 -10.93
N SER A 302 -45.66 31.16 -12.01
CA SER A 302 -45.83 31.68 -13.37
C SER A 302 -47.32 31.85 -13.71
N GLY A 303 -48.16 30.86 -13.38
CA GLY A 303 -49.60 30.93 -13.56
C GLY A 303 -50.25 32.07 -12.75
N ALA A 304 -49.85 32.25 -11.49
CA ALA A 304 -50.34 33.33 -10.65
C ALA A 304 -49.96 34.72 -11.20
N ILE A 305 -48.73 34.87 -11.71
CA ILE A 305 -48.26 36.11 -12.36
C ILE A 305 -49.07 36.38 -13.64
N GLN A 306 -49.26 35.36 -14.49
CA GLN A 306 -50.05 35.50 -15.71
C GLN A 306 -51.50 35.88 -15.41
N SER A 307 -52.11 35.27 -14.38
CA SER A 307 -53.47 35.60 -13.93
C SER A 307 -53.57 37.04 -13.42
N LEU A 308 -52.59 37.51 -12.65
CA LEU A 308 -52.54 38.89 -12.15
C LEU A 308 -52.45 39.91 -13.29
N ILE A 309 -51.60 39.63 -14.28
CA ILE A 309 -51.45 40.47 -15.47
C ILE A 309 -52.78 40.52 -16.24
N ALA A 310 -53.43 39.37 -16.47
CA ALA A 310 -54.71 39.31 -17.16
C ALA A 310 -55.80 40.13 -16.45
N THR A 311 -55.91 40.03 -15.12
CA THR A 311 -56.87 40.83 -14.34
C THR A 311 -56.61 42.34 -14.39
N HIS A 312 -55.35 42.75 -14.56
CA HIS A 312 -55.00 44.16 -14.70
C HIS A 312 -55.37 44.71 -16.09
N TYR A 313 -55.33 43.88 -17.13
CA TYR A 313 -55.74 44.29 -18.49
C TYR A 313 -57.26 44.41 -18.65
N ASP A 314 -58.06 43.63 -17.91
CA ASP A 314 -59.54 43.73 -17.94
C ASP A 314 -60.10 44.95 -17.17
N GLN A 315 -59.28 45.66 -16.38
CA GLN A 315 -59.70 46.83 -15.59
C GLN A 315 -59.36 48.19 -16.22
N THR A 316 -58.65 48.21 -17.34
CA THR A 316 -58.29 49.41 -18.11
C THR A 316 -59.00 49.44 -19.45
#